data_AF-A0A7Y8F5E1-F1
#
_entry.id   AF-A0A7Y8F5E1-F1
#
_cell.length_a   1.000
_cell.length_b   1.000
_cell.length_c   1.000
_cell.angle_alpha   90.00
_cell.angle_beta   90.00
_cell.angle_gamma   90.00
#
_symmetry.space_group_name_H-M   'P 1'
#
loop_
_entity.id
_entity.type
_entity.pdbx_description
1 polymer ?
#
loop_
_entity_poly.entity_id
_entity_poly.type
_entity_poly.pdbx_seq_one_letter_code
_entity_poly.pdbx_strand_id
1 'polypeptide(L)'
;MALGFLGGLAAALVLGAAPVAAAQNSPPDDEAAAARAAMKEWMSASPEYARLQLDLVKAQAGLAVRIERLVVIGARCELLSEEDGQLIIANARAEMEFGQSVLFEDQQADFALYYEGLRKGAFVAADPGLPRPDECEDFARPGGTLVKLLTWTGRRQFISPGIVASPRTIP
;
A
#
# COMPACT_ATOMS: atom_id res chain seq x y z
N MET A 1 -49.48 -32.43 -41.68
CA MET A 1 -48.92 -32.99 -40.43
C MET A 1 -47.42 -33.11 -40.59
N ALA A 2 -46.66 -32.21 -39.96
CA ALA A 2 -45.22 -32.26 -39.90
C ALA A 2 -44.82 -32.00 -38.45
N LEU A 3 -44.36 -33.04 -37.75
CA LEU A 3 -43.77 -32.98 -36.42
C LEU A 3 -42.27 -33.19 -36.58
N GLY A 4 -41.52 -32.10 -36.53
CA GLY A 4 -40.05 -32.10 -36.49
C GLY A 4 -39.56 -32.04 -35.04
N PHE A 5 -38.92 -33.12 -34.59
CA PHE A 5 -38.12 -33.19 -33.37
C PHE A 5 -36.73 -32.60 -33.63
N LEU A 6 -36.38 -31.50 -32.96
CA LEU A 6 -35.03 -30.96 -32.74
C LEU A 6 -35.18 -30.07 -31.50
N GLY A 7 -34.39 -30.11 -30.43
CA GLY A 7 -33.06 -30.64 -30.16
C GLY A 7 -32.61 -29.88 -28.90
N GLY A 8 -32.04 -30.58 -27.93
CA GLY A 8 -31.77 -30.08 -26.57
C GLY A 8 -30.93 -28.79 -26.50
N LEU A 9 -31.37 -27.88 -25.63
CA LEU A 9 -30.58 -26.74 -25.16
C LEU A 9 -29.92 -27.13 -23.83
N ALA A 10 -28.74 -27.74 -23.93
CA ALA A 10 -27.80 -27.89 -22.82
C ALA A 10 -26.54 -27.09 -23.17
N ALA A 11 -26.59 -25.77 -22.98
CA ALA A 11 -25.38 -24.95 -22.99
C ALA A 11 -24.85 -24.91 -21.55
N ALA A 12 -23.83 -25.72 -21.30
CA ALA A 12 -23.10 -25.77 -20.05
C ALA A 12 -22.44 -24.41 -19.75
N LEU A 13 -22.79 -23.83 -18.60
CA LEU A 13 -22.01 -22.79 -17.94
C LEU A 13 -20.66 -23.37 -17.52
N VAL A 14 -19.66 -23.26 -18.39
CA VAL A 14 -18.26 -23.44 -17.99
C VAL A 14 -17.87 -22.16 -17.24
N LEU A 15 -18.03 -22.19 -15.92
CA LEU A 15 -17.31 -21.32 -14.99
C LEU A 15 -15.82 -21.63 -15.13
N GLY A 16 -15.19 -21.03 -16.13
CA GLY A 16 -13.74 -20.97 -16.25
C GLY A 16 -13.21 -20.11 -15.12
N ALA A 17 -12.55 -20.74 -14.14
CA ALA A 17 -11.68 -20.08 -13.19
C ALA A 17 -10.56 -19.38 -13.96
N ALA A 18 -10.76 -18.11 -14.29
CA ALA A 18 -9.67 -17.25 -14.71
C ALA A 18 -8.72 -17.09 -13.52
N PRO A 19 -7.40 -17.28 -13.70
CA PRO A 19 -6.47 -16.96 -12.64
C PRO A 19 -6.60 -15.47 -12.36
N VAL A 20 -6.82 -15.11 -11.09
CA VAL A 20 -6.73 -13.73 -10.61
C VAL A 20 -5.24 -13.35 -10.69
N ALA A 21 -4.78 -13.05 -11.90
CA ALA A 21 -3.62 -12.21 -12.10
C ALA A 21 -3.97 -10.89 -11.43
N ALA A 22 -3.17 -10.49 -10.45
CA ALA A 22 -3.23 -9.16 -9.86
C ALA A 22 -2.94 -8.15 -10.96
N ALA A 23 -3.99 -7.75 -11.68
CA ALA A 23 -3.94 -6.63 -12.60
C ALA A 23 -3.72 -5.38 -11.73
N GLN A 24 -2.51 -4.84 -11.84
CA GLN A 24 -2.22 -3.46 -11.49
C GLN A 24 -3.04 -2.56 -12.42
N ASN A 25 -4.34 -2.44 -12.17
CA ASN A 25 -5.18 -1.45 -12.83
C ASN A 25 -5.04 -0.16 -12.04
N SER A 26 -3.96 0.58 -12.30
CA SER A 26 -4.08 2.03 -12.17
C SER A 26 -5.23 2.43 -13.11
N PRO A 27 -6.28 3.11 -12.61
CA PRO A 27 -7.33 3.61 -13.49
C PRO A 27 -6.69 4.46 -14.60
N PRO A 28 -7.27 4.50 -15.81
CA PRO A 28 -6.87 5.47 -16.83
C PRO A 28 -6.76 6.86 -16.21
N ASP A 29 -5.79 7.66 -16.64
CA ASP A 29 -5.51 8.98 -16.02
C ASP A 29 -6.78 9.86 -15.92
N ASP A 30 -7.68 9.75 -16.90
CA ASP A 30 -8.97 10.44 -16.94
C ASP A 30 -9.94 9.98 -15.85
N GLU A 31 -10.00 8.67 -15.55
CA GLU A 31 -10.84 8.12 -14.49
C GLU A 31 -10.28 8.49 -13.10
N ALA A 32 -8.96 8.46 -12.95
CA ALA A 32 -8.29 8.91 -11.73
C ALA A 32 -8.50 10.42 -11.49
N ALA A 33 -8.45 11.24 -12.54
CA ALA A 33 -8.73 12.67 -12.47
C ALA A 33 -10.19 12.94 -12.09
N ALA A 34 -11.14 12.22 -12.69
CA ALA A 34 -12.56 12.31 -12.37
C ALA A 34 -12.85 11.93 -10.92
N ALA A 35 -12.26 10.83 -10.42
CA ALA A 35 -12.40 10.41 -9.03
C ALA A 35 -11.87 11.48 -8.05
N ARG A 36 -10.71 12.08 -8.34
CA ARG A 36 -10.15 13.17 -7.51
C ARG A 36 -11.04 14.40 -7.52
N ALA A 37 -11.60 14.79 -8.67
CA ALA A 37 -12.49 15.93 -8.80
C ALA A 37 -13.78 15.74 -7.99
N ALA A 38 -14.42 14.56 -8.12
CA ALA A 38 -15.61 14.21 -7.34
C ALA A 38 -15.34 14.22 -5.83
N MET A 39 -14.17 13.72 -5.41
CA MET A 39 -13.78 13.71 -4.00
C MET A 39 -13.53 15.12 -3.47
N LYS A 40 -12.90 16.00 -4.26
CA LYS A 40 -12.72 17.43 -3.93
C LYS A 40 -14.06 18.16 -3.79
N GLU A 41 -14.98 17.93 -4.72
CA GLU A 41 -16.33 18.50 -4.66
C GLU A 41 -17.06 18.04 -3.40
N TRP A 42 -17.02 16.75 -3.08
CA TRP A 42 -17.64 16.21 -1.87
C TRP A 42 -17.03 16.79 -0.58
N MET A 43 -15.71 16.94 -0.52
CA MET A 43 -15.04 17.58 0.62
C MET A 43 -15.37 19.07 0.75
N SER A 44 -15.60 19.78 -0.37
CA SER A 44 -16.01 21.18 -0.33
C SER A 44 -17.40 21.38 0.28
N ALA A 45 -18.24 20.34 0.26
CA ALA A 45 -19.56 20.37 0.86
C ALA A 45 -19.55 20.22 2.40
N SER A 46 -18.44 19.78 3.00
CA SER A 46 -18.31 19.64 4.46
C SER A 46 -16.87 19.84 4.96
N PRO A 47 -16.60 20.91 5.73
CA PRO A 47 -15.30 21.13 6.35
C PRO A 47 -14.83 19.98 7.26
N GLU A 48 -15.75 19.23 7.87
CA GLU A 48 -15.41 18.09 8.72
C GLU A 48 -14.79 16.94 7.91
N TYR A 49 -15.30 16.68 6.69
CA TYR A 49 -14.73 15.66 5.82
C TYR A 49 -13.37 16.06 5.28
N ALA A 50 -13.17 17.33 4.92
CA ALA A 50 -11.87 17.84 4.52
C ALA A 50 -10.82 17.68 5.64
N ARG A 51 -11.22 17.88 6.90
CA ARG A 51 -10.34 17.66 8.06
C ARG A 51 -10.04 16.18 8.27
N LEU A 52 -11.06 15.31 8.20
CA LEU A 52 -10.88 13.86 8.32
C LEU A 52 -9.93 13.33 7.23
N GLN A 53 -10.05 13.81 6.00
CA GLN A 53 -9.16 13.45 4.91
C GLN A 53 -7.71 13.87 5.22
N LEU A 54 -7.49 15.09 5.72
CA LEU A 54 -6.15 15.52 6.13
C LEU A 54 -5.57 14.62 7.22
N ASP A 55 -6.36 14.26 8.24
CA ASP A 55 -5.93 13.39 9.33
C ASP A 55 -5.59 11.98 8.82
N LEU A 56 -6.37 11.44 7.88
CA LEU A 56 -6.10 10.16 7.24
C LEU A 56 -4.76 10.18 6.48
N VAL A 57 -4.52 11.22 5.67
CA VAL A 57 -3.28 11.36 4.89
C VAL A 57 -2.08 11.54 5.82
N LYS A 58 -2.23 12.26 6.94
CA LYS A 58 -1.18 12.37 7.97
C LYS A 58 -0.87 11.02 8.63
N ALA A 59 -1.87 10.17 8.86
CA ALA A 59 -1.68 8.82 9.38
C ALA A 59 -0.96 7.91 8.37
N GLN A 60 -1.36 7.97 7.08
CA GLN A 60 -0.69 7.25 5.99
C GLN A 60 0.77 7.69 5.84
N ALA A 61 1.05 8.99 5.93
CA ALA A 61 2.40 9.51 5.92
C ALA A 61 3.25 8.99 7.09
N GLY A 62 2.69 8.91 8.30
CA GLY A 62 3.35 8.32 9.46
C GLY A 62 3.70 6.84 9.23
N LEU A 63 2.78 6.07 8.66
CA LEU A 63 3.01 4.67 8.28
C LEU A 63 4.10 4.55 7.21
N ALA A 64 4.05 5.36 6.15
CA ALA A 64 5.03 5.36 5.08
C ALA A 64 6.44 5.66 5.60
N VAL A 65 6.60 6.69 6.44
CA VAL A 65 7.90 7.01 7.07
C VAL A 65 8.41 5.88 7.97
N ARG A 66 7.51 5.24 8.74
CA ARG A 66 7.87 4.06 9.54
C ARG A 66 8.35 2.91 8.67
N ILE A 67 7.65 2.62 7.57
CA ILE A 67 8.04 1.57 6.61
C ILE A 67 9.40 1.90 5.99
N GLU A 68 9.61 3.12 5.52
CA GLU A 68 10.90 3.56 4.97
C GLU A 68 12.04 3.37 5.98
N ARG A 69 11.81 3.67 7.26
CA ARG A 69 12.81 3.47 8.32
C ARG A 69 13.13 1.99 8.52
N LEU A 70 12.12 1.13 8.46
CA LEU A 70 12.31 -0.32 8.59
C LEU A 70 12.99 -0.92 7.36
N VAL A 71 12.78 -0.37 6.16
CA VAL A 71 13.53 -0.71 4.95
C VAL A 71 15.01 -0.38 5.13
N VAL A 72 15.34 0.80 5.69
CA VAL A 72 16.74 1.17 6.01
C VAL A 72 17.36 0.18 7.01
N ILE A 73 16.63 -0.23 8.04
CA ILE A 73 17.11 -1.24 9.01
C ILE A 73 17.33 -2.58 8.30
N GLY A 74 16.39 -3.05 7.49
CA GLY A 74 16.51 -4.30 6.73
C GLY A 74 17.71 -4.31 5.78
N ALA A 75 17.98 -3.17 5.12
CA ALA A 75 19.17 -3.00 4.28
C ALA A 75 20.47 -3.03 5.10
N ARG A 76 20.51 -2.36 6.27
CA ARG A 76 21.67 -2.37 7.18
C ARG A 76 21.95 -3.74 7.81
N CYS A 77 20.91 -4.57 7.99
CA CYS A 77 21.05 -5.96 8.40
C CYS A 77 21.39 -6.91 7.24
N GLU A 78 21.50 -6.43 6.00
CA GLU A 78 21.71 -7.25 4.79
C GLU A 78 20.62 -8.31 4.55
N LEU A 79 19.41 -8.06 5.06
CA LEU A 79 18.26 -8.97 4.98
C LEU A 79 17.24 -8.59 3.89
N LEU A 80 17.36 -7.38 3.34
CA LEU A 80 16.43 -6.83 2.36
C LEU A 80 17.22 -6.34 1.14
N SER A 81 16.84 -6.81 -0.05
CA SER A 81 17.46 -6.35 -1.30
C SER A 81 17.08 -4.90 -1.57
N GLU A 82 17.92 -4.21 -2.34
CA GLU A 82 17.63 -2.84 -2.77
C GLU A 82 16.33 -2.75 -3.58
N GLU A 83 16.11 -3.71 -4.50
CA GLU A 83 14.91 -3.80 -5.33
C GLU A 83 13.64 -3.93 -4.48
N ASP A 84 13.62 -4.85 -3.52
CA ASP A 84 12.48 -5.04 -2.64
C ASP A 84 12.25 -3.81 -1.75
N GLY A 85 13.34 -3.20 -1.26
CA GLY A 85 13.29 -1.95 -0.51
C GLY A 85 12.64 -0.82 -1.30
N GLN A 86 13.07 -0.59 -2.54
CA GLN A 86 12.50 0.44 -3.41
C GLN A 86 11.01 0.19 -3.68
N LEU A 87 10.63 -1.06 -3.97
CA LEU A 87 9.24 -1.43 -4.23
C LEU A 87 8.34 -1.25 -2.99
N ILE A 88 8.82 -1.62 -1.80
CA ILE A 88 8.10 -1.42 -0.54
C ILE A 88 7.86 0.07 -0.29
N ILE A 89 8.89 0.90 -0.49
CA ILE A 89 8.78 2.36 -0.30
C ILE A 89 7.80 2.97 -1.30
N ALA A 90 7.88 2.60 -2.57
CA ALA A 90 6.96 3.08 -3.60
C ALA A 90 5.50 2.74 -3.25
N ASN A 91 5.23 1.50 -2.85
CA ASN A 91 3.88 1.07 -2.48
C ASN A 91 3.36 1.74 -1.20
N ALA A 92 4.22 1.97 -0.21
CA ALA A 92 3.85 2.69 1.01
C ALA A 92 3.51 4.16 0.72
N ARG A 93 4.22 4.81 -0.21
CA ARG A 93 3.96 6.19 -0.62
C ARG A 93 2.71 6.32 -1.49
N ALA A 94 2.46 5.36 -2.38
CA ALA A 94 1.29 5.39 -3.26
C ALA A 94 -0.04 5.51 -2.49
N GLU A 95 -0.16 4.89 -1.30
CA GLU A 95 -1.36 5.02 -0.46
C GLU A 95 -1.59 6.47 0.03
N MET A 96 -0.51 7.18 0.34
CA MET A 96 -0.51 8.58 0.77
C MET A 96 -0.72 9.54 -0.39
N GLU A 97 -0.10 9.29 -1.55
CA GLU A 97 -0.12 10.17 -2.73
C GLU A 97 -1.55 10.43 -3.25
N PHE A 98 -2.39 9.39 -3.31
CA PHE A 98 -3.79 9.57 -3.70
C PHE A 98 -4.52 10.49 -2.73
N GLY A 99 -4.38 10.24 -1.43
CA GLY A 99 -5.04 11.03 -0.41
C GLY A 99 -4.53 12.49 -0.37
N GLN A 100 -3.25 12.72 -0.64
CA GLN A 100 -2.68 14.05 -0.81
C GLN A 100 -3.27 14.78 -2.02
N SER A 101 -3.49 14.09 -3.14
CA SER A 101 -3.95 14.69 -4.39
C SER A 101 -5.34 15.34 -4.31
N VAL A 102 -6.13 14.97 -3.31
CA VAL A 102 -7.47 15.50 -3.09
C VAL A 102 -7.52 16.64 -2.07
N LEU A 103 -6.45 16.89 -1.31
CA LEU A 103 -6.41 17.97 -0.32
C LEU A 103 -6.58 19.36 -0.97
N PHE A 104 -7.12 20.31 -0.21
CA PHE A 104 -7.11 21.74 -0.58
C PHE A 104 -5.70 22.31 -0.57
N GLU A 105 -5.48 23.46 -1.24
CA GLU A 105 -4.14 24.03 -1.41
C GLU A 105 -3.45 24.38 -0.08
N ASP A 106 -4.20 24.97 0.86
CA ASP A 106 -3.73 25.25 2.22
C ASP A 106 -3.38 23.96 2.97
N GLN A 107 -4.23 22.93 2.87
CA GLN A 107 -3.98 21.62 3.47
C GLN A 107 -2.78 20.90 2.84
N GLN A 108 -2.52 21.08 1.54
CA GLN A 108 -1.34 20.53 0.88
C GLN A 108 -0.06 21.17 1.40
N ALA A 109 -0.07 22.49 1.60
CA ALA A 109 1.07 23.21 2.18
C ALA A 109 1.35 22.75 3.62
N ASP A 110 0.30 22.66 4.45
CA ASP A 110 0.41 22.16 5.81
C ASP A 110 0.89 20.71 5.87
N PHE A 111 0.38 19.87 4.97
CA PHE A 111 0.80 18.48 4.86
C PHE A 111 2.27 18.34 4.47
N ALA A 112 2.75 19.16 3.51
CA ALA A 112 4.14 19.14 3.09
C ALA A 112 5.10 19.43 4.25
N LEU A 113 4.80 20.46 5.05
CA LEU A 113 5.56 20.80 6.26
C LEU A 113 5.54 19.68 7.29
N TYR A 114 4.36 19.08 7.52
CA TYR A 114 4.21 17.95 8.42
C TYR A 114 5.04 16.74 7.97
N TYR A 115 4.96 16.38 6.68
CA TYR A 115 5.67 15.23 6.12
C TYR A 115 7.18 15.43 6.15
N GLU A 116 7.67 16.64 5.82
CA GLU A 116 9.08 16.98 5.96
C GLU A 116 9.56 16.84 7.40
N GLY A 117 8.79 17.36 8.37
CA GLY A 117 9.08 17.25 9.79
C GLY A 117 9.15 15.80 10.26
N LEU A 118 8.18 14.96 9.86
CA LEU A 118 8.18 13.52 10.15
C LEU A 118 9.45 12.83 9.63
N ARG A 119 9.82 13.07 8.37
CA ARG A 119 11.01 12.47 7.77
C ARG A 119 12.29 12.90 8.49
N LYS A 120 12.44 14.21 8.76
CA LYS A 120 13.58 14.74 9.53
C LYS A 120 13.65 14.10 10.91
N GLY A 121 12.52 13.97 11.61
CA GLY A 121 12.44 13.29 12.90
C GLY A 121 12.91 11.82 12.81
N ALA A 122 12.41 11.08 11.82
CA ALA A 122 12.67 9.64 11.69
C ALA A 122 14.10 9.28 11.23
N PHE A 123 14.71 10.12 10.39
CA PHE A 123 15.98 9.79 9.73
C PHE A 123 17.17 10.64 10.17
N VAL A 124 16.94 11.86 10.66
CA VAL A 124 18.02 12.76 11.08
C VAL A 124 18.13 12.78 12.60
N ALA A 125 17.02 13.03 13.30
CA ALA A 125 17.04 13.13 14.76
C ALA A 125 17.10 11.75 15.44
N ALA A 126 16.43 10.75 14.87
CA ALA A 126 16.36 9.38 15.38
C ALA A 126 17.01 8.36 14.42
N ASP A 127 18.13 8.72 13.79
CA ASP A 127 18.87 7.84 12.87
C ASP A 127 19.01 6.45 13.53
N PRO A 128 18.53 5.37 12.86
CA PRO A 128 18.60 4.05 13.44
C PRO A 128 20.03 3.53 13.70
N GLY A 129 21.08 4.21 13.22
CA GLY A 129 22.46 3.74 13.34
C GLY A 129 22.68 2.33 12.74
N LEU A 130 23.80 1.69 13.06
CA LEU A 130 24.00 0.28 12.71
C LEU A 130 23.22 -0.60 13.71
N PRO A 131 22.31 -1.48 13.26
CA PRO A 131 21.59 -2.39 14.14
C PRO A 131 22.54 -3.36 14.83
N ARG A 132 22.18 -3.77 16.06
CA ARG A 132 22.91 -4.83 16.78
C ARG A 132 22.56 -6.21 16.19
N PRO A 133 23.43 -7.24 16.31
CA PRO A 133 23.14 -8.57 15.77
C PRO A 133 21.81 -9.17 16.26
N ASP A 134 21.49 -9.02 17.56
CA ASP A 134 20.23 -9.47 18.15
C ASP A 134 19.00 -8.78 17.52
N GLU A 135 19.12 -7.50 17.16
CA GLU A 135 18.05 -6.75 16.50
C GLU A 135 17.82 -7.26 15.07
N CYS A 136 18.88 -7.64 14.34
CA CYS A 136 18.76 -8.24 13.02
C CYS A 136 18.14 -9.65 13.08
N GLU A 137 18.49 -10.46 14.08
CA GLU A 137 17.87 -11.78 14.31
C GLU A 137 16.37 -11.64 14.61
N ASP A 138 15.98 -10.72 15.50
CA ASP A 138 14.58 -10.45 15.82
C ASP A 138 13.79 -9.93 14.61
N PHE A 139 14.42 -9.10 13.79
CA PHE A 139 13.83 -8.58 12.55
C PHE A 139 13.54 -9.70 11.54
N ALA A 140 14.44 -10.69 11.44
CA ALA A 140 14.38 -11.81 10.50
C ALA A 140 13.50 -12.98 10.94
N ARG A 141 13.19 -13.10 12.24
CA ARG A 141 12.45 -14.24 12.80
C ARG A 141 11.14 -14.52 12.03
N PRO A 142 10.70 -15.78 11.89
CA PRO A 142 9.44 -16.11 11.24
C PRO A 142 8.25 -15.31 11.77
N GLY A 143 7.49 -14.68 10.86
CA GLY A 143 6.40 -13.75 11.22
C GLY A 143 6.84 -12.40 11.80
N GLY A 144 8.15 -12.16 11.88
CA GLY A 144 8.75 -10.91 12.32
C GLY A 144 8.62 -9.78 11.29
N THR A 145 9.32 -8.69 11.56
CA THR A 145 9.19 -7.44 10.80
C THR A 145 9.54 -7.59 9.33
N LEU A 146 10.57 -8.39 8.99
CA LEU A 146 10.95 -8.63 7.60
C LEU A 146 9.80 -9.21 6.78
N VAL A 147 9.11 -10.25 7.28
CA VAL A 147 7.99 -10.88 6.58
C VAL A 147 6.85 -9.87 6.39
N LYS A 148 6.55 -9.07 7.43
CA LYS A 148 5.52 -8.02 7.35
C LYS A 148 5.86 -6.99 6.29
N LEU A 149 7.11 -6.51 6.24
CA LEU A 149 7.58 -5.58 5.20
C LEU A 149 7.46 -6.18 3.80
N LEU A 150 7.86 -7.43 3.61
CA LEU A 150 7.77 -8.09 2.31
C LEU A 150 6.32 -8.24 1.81
N THR A 151 5.30 -8.16 2.68
CA THR A 151 3.90 -8.12 2.23
C THR A 151 3.55 -6.82 1.49
N TRP A 152 4.35 -5.77 1.65
CA TRP A 152 4.20 -4.50 0.95
C TRP A 152 4.78 -4.53 -0.46
N THR A 153 5.49 -5.58 -0.87
CA THR A 153 5.88 -5.74 -2.28
C THR A 153 4.69 -6.18 -3.15
N GLY A 154 3.54 -6.50 -2.55
CA GLY A 154 2.39 -7.12 -3.24
C GLY A 154 2.60 -8.59 -3.62
N ARG A 155 3.76 -9.17 -3.30
CA ARG A 155 4.05 -10.59 -3.53
C ARG A 155 3.51 -11.41 -2.35
N ARG A 156 3.11 -12.65 -2.61
CA ARG A 156 2.64 -13.56 -1.56
C ARG A 156 3.79 -13.89 -0.61
N GLN A 157 3.58 -13.67 0.69
CA GLN A 157 4.52 -14.01 1.74
C GLN A 157 3.94 -15.09 2.66
N PHE A 158 4.81 -15.80 3.37
CA PHE A 158 4.44 -16.86 4.29
C PHE A 158 5.04 -16.60 5.67
N ILE A 159 4.22 -16.75 6.70
CA ILE A 159 4.65 -16.63 8.11
C ILE A 159 5.36 -17.92 8.55
N SER A 160 4.85 -19.05 8.06
CA SER A 160 5.39 -20.40 8.23
C SER A 160 4.95 -21.28 7.07
N PRO A 161 5.46 -22.52 6.91
CA PRO A 161 4.98 -23.43 5.87
C PRO A 161 3.45 -23.58 5.90
N GLY A 162 2.80 -23.27 4.78
CA GLY A 162 1.35 -23.34 4.64
C GLY A 162 0.53 -22.18 5.23
N ILE A 163 1.15 -21.22 5.93
CA ILE A 163 0.45 -20.07 6.52
C ILE A 163 0.82 -18.79 5.78
N VAL A 164 -0.13 -18.25 5.02
CA VAL A 164 0.04 -17.04 4.21
C VAL A 164 -0.05 -15.79 5.09
N ALA A 165 0.86 -14.85 4.90
CA ALA A 165 0.78 -13.54 5.55
C ALA A 165 -0.28 -12.66 4.86
N SER A 166 -1.02 -11.87 5.66
CA SER A 166 -1.96 -10.91 5.10
C SER A 166 -1.22 -9.87 4.25
N PRO A 167 -1.72 -9.49 3.06
CA PRO A 167 -1.15 -8.39 2.29
C PRO A 167 -1.08 -7.11 3.11
N ARG A 168 -0.03 -6.31 2.90
CA ARG A 168 0.21 -5.01 3.57
C ARG A 168 0.01 -5.07 5.09
N THR A 169 0.52 -6.12 5.72
CA THR A 169 0.51 -6.23 7.18
C THR A 169 1.33 -5.09 7.77
N ILE A 170 0.73 -4.35 8.71
CA ILE A 170 1.41 -3.23 9.38
C ILE A 170 2.57 -3.79 10.22
N PRO A 171 3.83 -3.40 9.93
CA PRO A 171 5.01 -3.87 10.66
C PRO A 171 5.14 -3.25 12.04
#